data_AF-A0A8J3EUG8-F1
#
_entry.id   AF-A0A8J3EUG8-F1
#
_cell.length_a   1.000
_cell.length_b   1.000
_cell.length_c   1.000
_cell.angle_alpha   90.00
_cell.angle_beta   90.00
_cell.angle_gamma   90.00
#
_symmetry.space_group_name_H-M   'P 1'
#
loop_
_entity.id
_entity.type
_entity.pdbx_description
1 polymer ?
#
loop_
_entity_poly.entity_id
_entity_poly.type
_entity_poly.pdbx_seq_one_letter_code
_entity_poly.pdbx_strand_id
1 'polypeptide(L)'
;MTSATSPSATSPSATPPSATPPTVTSPTVTSPTVTSPPGLLSVEAASVPDPLTALPVVLALSSSHAERVRSWVEGVLGWQPVEAVVEPLVPPRLCLTDVGDDADRRDPLPAGVPVVLLVAPDDPPTTVAAHAVHLRPVATLCWPQDRDRLEDAARTALRVPADARGDRRLLRVGGAAGGVGTSTVVAALAGLFGWQGHASLAVVGPGAPVGAVRDVAVEALAGTGLWSQASALPGVPRTRAVRVPHRPSARVVVGDAAVEVAVVDAGVDDDVDVLVTRPDAAGLTAARRTTAAVVVVVGNGPAPRAAVQEACGARRRVHLPRSARVARAGLLGRVPAGLPGSWLRPLIGLTHVRGGDPP
;
A
#
# COMPACT_ATOMS: atom_id res chain seq x y z
N MET A 1 33.66 61.96 -24.43
CA MET A 1 33.44 61.24 -25.69
C MET A 1 32.12 60.51 -25.56
N THR A 2 31.00 61.21 -25.79
CA THR A 2 30.22 61.21 -27.05
C THR A 2 29.55 59.87 -27.34
N SER A 3 28.27 59.81 -26.94
CA SER A 3 27.11 59.31 -27.68
C SER A 3 27.18 57.99 -28.45
N ALA A 4 26.31 57.06 -28.07
CA ALA A 4 25.64 56.16 -29.02
C ALA A 4 24.21 55.91 -28.54
N THR A 5 23.31 56.80 -28.97
CA THR A 5 21.85 56.66 -28.84
C THR A 5 21.37 55.69 -29.91
N SER A 6 20.72 54.60 -29.53
CA SER A 6 20.09 53.66 -30.47
C SER A 6 18.67 54.14 -30.79
N PRO A 7 18.24 54.17 -32.06
CA PRO A 7 16.89 54.56 -32.43
C PRO A 7 15.89 53.39 -32.30
N SER A 8 14.77 53.65 -31.65
CA SER A 8 13.58 52.80 -31.65
C SER A 8 12.93 52.80 -33.04
N ALA A 9 12.79 51.62 -33.63
CA ALA A 9 12.01 51.41 -34.85
C ALA A 9 10.55 51.11 -34.47
N THR A 10 9.68 52.08 -34.72
CA THR A 10 8.23 51.90 -34.77
C THR A 10 7.88 51.33 -36.15
N SER A 11 7.08 50.26 -36.21
CA SER A 11 6.52 49.77 -37.47
C SER A 11 5.04 49.41 -37.29
N PRO A 12 4.25 49.51 -38.37
CA PRO A 12 2.92 50.10 -38.31
C PRO A 12 1.78 49.09 -38.19
N SER A 13 0.68 49.61 -37.65
CA SER A 13 -0.64 49.00 -37.57
C SER A 13 -1.17 48.60 -38.96
N ALA A 14 -1.62 47.36 -39.10
CA ALA A 14 -2.37 46.88 -40.25
C ALA A 14 -3.67 46.22 -39.77
N THR A 15 -4.80 46.76 -40.21
CA THR A 15 -6.16 46.23 -40.07
C THR A 15 -6.81 46.30 -41.46
N PRO A 16 -7.87 45.52 -41.75
CA PRO A 16 -7.88 44.10 -42.12
C PRO A 16 -8.46 43.91 -43.55
N PRO A 17 -8.47 42.69 -44.12
CA PRO A 17 -9.49 42.33 -45.09
C PRO A 17 -10.61 41.50 -44.45
N SER A 18 -11.82 41.96 -44.74
CA SER A 18 -13.11 41.38 -44.40
C SER A 18 -13.27 39.99 -45.02
N ALA A 19 -13.50 38.96 -44.20
CA ALA A 19 -13.87 37.63 -44.65
C ALA A 19 -15.38 37.45 -44.48
N THR A 20 -16.07 37.25 -45.60
CA THR A 20 -17.49 36.91 -45.71
C THR A 20 -17.73 35.54 -45.04
N PRO A 21 -18.76 35.39 -44.17
CA PRO A 21 -19.06 34.11 -43.55
C PRO A 21 -19.65 33.14 -44.60
N PRO A 22 -19.24 31.86 -44.63
CA PRO A 22 -19.89 30.87 -45.47
C PRO A 22 -21.30 30.56 -44.96
N THR A 23 -22.20 30.41 -45.93
CA THR A 23 -23.62 30.12 -45.78
C THR A 23 -23.86 28.80 -45.04
N VAL A 24 -24.59 28.87 -43.93
CA VAL A 24 -25.13 27.72 -43.20
C VAL A 24 -26.21 27.07 -44.08
N THR A 25 -25.97 25.84 -44.53
CA THR A 25 -27.02 25.01 -45.11
C THR A 25 -27.56 24.11 -44.00
N SER A 26 -28.77 24.41 -43.52
CA SER A 26 -29.47 23.61 -42.52
C SER A 26 -29.77 22.20 -43.06
N PRO A 27 -29.36 21.10 -42.40
CA PRO A 27 -29.86 19.80 -42.76
C PRO A 27 -31.32 19.66 -42.32
N THR A 28 -32.14 19.21 -43.26
CA THR A 28 -33.56 18.90 -43.13
C THR A 28 -33.80 17.90 -41.99
N VAL A 29 -34.60 18.33 -41.00
CA VAL A 29 -35.17 17.45 -39.98
C VAL A 29 -36.16 16.51 -40.68
N THR A 30 -35.77 15.25 -40.83
CA THR A 30 -36.69 14.17 -41.21
C THR A 30 -37.08 13.47 -39.91
N SER A 31 -38.31 13.68 -39.46
CA SER A 31 -38.89 13.00 -38.30
C SER A 31 -38.86 11.48 -38.53
N PRO A 32 -38.25 10.66 -37.65
CA PRO A 32 -38.45 9.23 -37.73
C PRO A 32 -39.84 8.87 -37.20
N THR A 33 -40.59 8.19 -38.05
CA THR A 33 -41.87 7.55 -37.77
C THR A 33 -41.76 6.62 -36.56
N VAL A 34 -42.63 6.84 -35.56
CA VAL A 34 -42.87 5.89 -34.47
C VAL A 34 -43.46 4.62 -35.08
N THR A 35 -42.65 3.58 -35.17
CA THR A 35 -43.12 2.21 -35.38
C THR A 35 -42.52 1.37 -34.26
N SER A 36 -43.31 1.10 -33.23
CA SER A 36 -42.99 0.03 -32.28
C SER A 36 -43.14 -1.31 -33.00
N PRO A 37 -42.17 -2.24 -32.83
CA PRO A 37 -42.54 -3.64 -32.77
C PRO A 37 -42.09 -4.30 -31.45
N PRO A 38 -42.75 -5.40 -31.09
CA PRO A 38 -42.66 -6.03 -29.78
C PRO A 38 -41.51 -7.03 -29.73
N GLY A 39 -40.91 -7.21 -28.55
CA GLY A 39 -39.96 -8.29 -28.33
C GLY A 39 -38.97 -7.93 -27.24
N LEU A 40 -39.25 -8.40 -26.02
CA LEU A 40 -38.32 -8.43 -24.90
C LEU A 40 -37.07 -9.24 -25.30
N LEU A 41 -36.08 -8.57 -25.87
CA LEU A 41 -34.70 -9.04 -25.78
C LEU A 41 -34.19 -8.53 -24.44
N SER A 42 -33.97 -9.48 -23.52
CA SER A 42 -33.14 -9.28 -22.34
C SER A 42 -31.88 -8.54 -22.76
N VAL A 43 -31.75 -7.30 -22.32
CA VAL A 43 -30.47 -6.60 -22.31
C VAL A 43 -29.64 -7.37 -21.30
N GLU A 44 -28.89 -8.35 -21.80
CA GLU A 44 -27.76 -8.94 -21.09
C GLU A 44 -26.92 -7.76 -20.63
N ALA A 45 -26.90 -7.52 -19.32
CA ALA A 45 -26.15 -6.44 -18.72
C ALA A 45 -24.70 -6.61 -19.20
N ALA A 46 -24.28 -5.74 -20.13
CA ALA A 46 -22.93 -5.76 -20.66
C ALA A 46 -21.99 -5.75 -19.46
N SER A 47 -21.32 -6.88 -19.22
CA SER A 47 -20.40 -7.03 -18.10
C SER A 47 -19.40 -5.90 -18.21
N VAL A 48 -19.35 -5.04 -17.20
CA VAL A 48 -18.30 -4.01 -17.12
C VAL A 48 -16.97 -4.73 -17.32
N PRO A 49 -16.19 -4.42 -18.37
CA PRO A 49 -14.96 -5.14 -18.65
C PRO A 49 -14.06 -5.06 -17.42
N ASP A 50 -13.49 -6.21 -17.02
CA ASP A 50 -12.59 -6.25 -15.86
C ASP A 50 -11.46 -5.24 -16.12
N PRO A 51 -11.25 -4.24 -15.24
CA PRO A 51 -10.24 -3.20 -15.43
C PRO A 51 -8.81 -3.73 -15.57
N LEU A 52 -8.59 -5.02 -15.31
CA LEU A 52 -7.31 -5.70 -15.47
C LEU A 52 -7.15 -6.41 -16.82
N THR A 53 -8.21 -6.57 -17.60
CA THR A 53 -8.11 -7.19 -18.94
C THR A 53 -7.29 -6.28 -19.85
N ALA A 54 -6.23 -6.81 -20.47
CA ALA A 54 -5.33 -6.05 -21.33
C ALA A 54 -4.74 -4.80 -20.65
N LEU A 55 -4.45 -4.88 -19.34
CA LEU A 55 -3.90 -3.76 -18.57
C LEU A 55 -2.57 -3.27 -19.19
N PRO A 56 -2.43 -1.98 -19.58
CA PRO A 56 -1.18 -1.43 -20.05
C PRO A 56 -0.18 -1.25 -18.90
N VAL A 57 0.96 -1.93 -18.97
CA VAL A 57 1.95 -1.98 -17.88
C VAL A 57 3.35 -1.63 -18.38
N VAL A 58 4.00 -0.64 -17.75
CA VAL A 58 5.44 -0.39 -17.99
C VAL A 58 6.26 -1.39 -17.17
N LEU A 59 7.26 -1.99 -17.81
CA LEU A 59 8.22 -2.90 -17.17
C LEU A 59 9.59 -2.21 -17.05
N ALA A 60 9.77 -1.42 -15.98
CA ALA A 60 11.02 -0.76 -15.65
C ALA A 60 11.93 -1.69 -14.81
N LEU A 61 12.30 -2.82 -15.41
CA LEU A 61 12.96 -3.94 -14.74
C LEU A 61 14.42 -4.12 -15.22
N SER A 62 15.29 -4.55 -14.32
CA SER A 62 16.62 -5.04 -14.67
C SER A 62 16.53 -6.28 -15.57
N SER A 63 17.62 -6.57 -16.29
CA SER A 63 17.72 -7.74 -17.18
C SER A 63 17.43 -9.06 -16.47
N SER A 64 17.67 -9.14 -15.16
CA SER A 64 17.45 -10.33 -14.35
C SER A 64 15.97 -10.72 -14.20
N HIS A 65 15.05 -9.75 -14.24
CA HIS A 65 13.61 -9.96 -14.08
C HIS A 65 12.82 -9.73 -15.37
N ALA A 66 13.30 -8.87 -16.27
CA ALA A 66 12.53 -8.36 -17.41
C ALA A 66 11.79 -9.44 -18.20
N GLU A 67 12.50 -10.47 -18.67
CA GLU A 67 11.89 -11.49 -19.55
C GLU A 67 10.92 -12.41 -18.80
N ARG A 68 11.27 -12.79 -17.56
CA ARG A 68 10.43 -13.67 -16.73
C ARG A 68 9.14 -12.99 -16.30
N VAL A 69 9.23 -11.71 -15.94
CA VAL A 69 8.05 -10.91 -15.57
C VAL A 69 7.20 -10.64 -16.79
N ARG A 70 7.80 -10.23 -17.93
CA ARG A 70 7.09 -10.01 -19.20
C ARG A 70 6.27 -11.23 -19.61
N SER A 71 6.93 -12.39 -19.73
CA SER A 71 6.29 -13.64 -20.13
C SER A 71 5.12 -14.03 -19.21
N TRP A 72 5.25 -13.81 -17.90
CA TRP A 72 4.17 -14.08 -16.94
C TRP A 72 3.00 -13.11 -17.10
N VAL A 73 3.31 -11.81 -17.17
CA VAL A 73 2.32 -10.73 -17.28
C VAL A 73 1.50 -10.85 -18.57
N GLU A 74 2.14 -11.17 -19.69
CA GLU A 74 1.46 -11.41 -20.98
C GLU A 74 0.74 -12.76 -21.00
N GLY A 75 1.46 -13.84 -20.70
CA GLY A 75 0.96 -15.20 -20.91
C GLY A 75 -0.05 -15.67 -19.88
N VAL A 76 0.04 -15.17 -18.64
CA VAL A 76 -0.83 -15.62 -17.53
C VAL A 76 -1.86 -14.57 -17.16
N LEU A 77 -1.47 -13.30 -17.06
CA LEU A 77 -2.40 -12.23 -16.67
C LEU A 77 -3.09 -11.57 -17.88
N GLY A 78 -2.62 -11.81 -19.11
CA GLY A 78 -3.17 -11.19 -20.32
C GLY A 78 -2.99 -9.67 -20.35
N TRP A 79 -2.01 -9.13 -19.62
CA TRP A 79 -1.69 -7.71 -19.58
C TRP A 79 -0.82 -7.34 -20.78
N GLN A 80 -0.74 -6.04 -21.08
CA GLN A 80 -0.01 -5.50 -22.22
C GLN A 80 1.21 -4.71 -21.75
N PRO A 81 2.43 -5.28 -21.81
CA PRO A 81 3.64 -4.52 -21.59
C PRO A 81 3.79 -3.41 -22.62
N VAL A 82 4.00 -2.19 -22.14
CA VAL A 82 4.23 -1.00 -22.97
C VAL A 82 5.58 -0.40 -22.63
N GLU A 83 6.22 0.20 -23.63
CA GLU A 83 7.49 0.92 -23.44
C GLU A 83 7.23 2.30 -22.84
N ALA A 84 8.14 2.76 -21.98
CA ALA A 84 8.09 4.10 -21.39
C ALA A 84 8.75 5.12 -22.35
N VAL A 85 8.23 5.22 -23.57
CA VAL A 85 8.61 6.26 -24.53
C VAL A 85 7.93 7.59 -24.19
N VAL A 86 8.49 8.70 -24.69
CA VAL A 86 8.04 10.08 -24.41
C VAL A 86 6.57 10.32 -24.82
N GLU A 87 6.04 9.54 -25.77
CA GLU A 87 4.62 9.54 -26.15
C GLU A 87 4.15 8.10 -26.50
N PRO A 88 3.70 7.31 -25.52
CA PRO A 88 3.24 5.96 -25.80
C PRO A 88 1.84 6.00 -26.45
N LEU A 89 1.62 5.17 -27.47
CA LEU A 89 0.32 5.01 -28.12
C LEU A 89 -0.78 4.59 -27.13
N VAL A 90 -0.40 3.88 -26.07
CA VAL A 90 -1.27 3.48 -24.97
C VAL A 90 -0.65 3.93 -23.65
N PRO A 91 -1.29 4.84 -22.89
CA PRO A 91 -0.73 5.33 -21.65
C PRO A 91 -0.66 4.21 -20.60
N PRO A 92 0.48 4.02 -19.92
CA PRO A 92 0.60 3.00 -18.89
C PRO A 92 -0.27 3.31 -17.69
N ARG A 93 -0.88 2.26 -17.13
CA ARG A 93 -1.74 2.35 -15.93
C ARG A 93 -1.10 1.76 -14.69
N LEU A 94 -0.05 0.98 -14.86
CA LEU A 94 0.75 0.38 -13.78
C LEU A 94 2.21 0.36 -14.21
N CYS A 95 3.12 0.53 -13.25
CA CYS A 95 4.55 0.34 -13.47
C CYS A 95 5.05 -0.79 -12.57
N LEU A 96 5.72 -1.79 -13.16
CA LEU A 96 6.48 -2.78 -12.42
C LEU A 96 7.95 -2.40 -12.51
N THR A 97 8.60 -2.32 -11.36
CA THR A 97 10.03 -2.05 -11.28
C THR A 97 10.69 -2.96 -10.27
N ASP A 98 12.00 -3.18 -10.40
CA ASP A 98 12.77 -4.00 -9.46
C ASP A 98 13.89 -3.21 -8.79
N VAL A 99 14.58 -3.90 -7.89
CA VAL A 99 15.70 -3.38 -7.12
C VAL A 99 16.96 -3.59 -7.96
N GLY A 100 17.26 -2.63 -8.82
CA GLY A 100 18.44 -2.61 -9.68
C GLY A 100 19.01 -1.21 -9.77
N ASP A 101 20.28 -1.09 -10.17
CA ASP A 101 20.91 0.21 -10.37
C ASP A 101 20.13 1.03 -11.40
N ASP A 102 19.87 2.30 -11.09
CA ASP A 102 19.20 3.23 -12.02
C ASP A 102 19.98 3.35 -13.34
N ALA A 103 21.29 3.07 -13.33
CA ALA A 103 22.14 3.05 -14.52
C ALA A 103 21.81 1.90 -15.50
N ASP A 104 21.27 0.78 -14.99
CA ASP A 104 20.85 -0.37 -15.81
C ASP A 104 19.39 -0.25 -16.26
N ARG A 105 18.65 0.76 -15.78
CA ARG A 105 17.28 1.02 -16.23
C ARG A 105 17.32 1.67 -17.60
N ARG A 106 16.68 1.01 -18.56
CA ARG A 106 16.56 1.52 -19.93
C ARG A 106 15.72 2.81 -20.01
N ASP A 107 14.73 2.95 -19.14
CA ASP A 107 13.77 4.05 -19.19
C ASP A 107 13.50 4.68 -17.80
N PRO A 108 13.27 6.00 -17.74
CA PRO A 108 12.81 6.67 -16.53
C PRO A 108 11.38 6.23 -16.17
N LEU A 109 11.07 6.25 -14.88
CA LEU A 109 9.74 5.84 -14.40
C LEU A 109 8.66 6.84 -14.82
N PRO A 110 7.51 6.37 -15.30
CA PRO A 110 6.42 7.24 -15.73
C PRO A 110 5.81 7.97 -14.54
N ALA A 111 5.73 9.31 -14.62
CA ALA A 111 5.17 10.14 -13.57
C ALA A 111 3.68 9.86 -13.36
N GLY A 112 3.24 9.83 -12.10
CA GLY A 112 1.82 9.67 -11.73
C GLY A 112 1.25 8.25 -11.88
N VAL A 113 2.03 7.29 -12.38
CA VAL A 113 1.63 5.89 -12.52
C VAL A 113 1.92 5.13 -11.22
N PRO A 114 0.98 4.32 -10.68
CA PRO A 114 1.25 3.54 -9.49
C PRO A 114 2.34 2.49 -9.74
N VAL A 115 3.29 2.40 -8.82
CA VAL A 115 4.48 1.54 -8.93
C VAL A 115 4.33 0.31 -8.04
N VAL A 116 4.56 -0.88 -8.57
CA VAL A 116 4.77 -2.11 -7.79
C VAL A 116 6.25 -2.46 -7.84
N LEU A 117 6.86 -2.55 -6.67
CA LEU A 117 8.27 -2.93 -6.52
C LEU A 117 8.40 -4.45 -6.41
N LEU A 118 9.15 -5.05 -7.33
CA LEU A 118 9.51 -6.45 -7.36
C LEU A 118 10.87 -6.64 -6.72
N VAL A 119 10.96 -7.54 -5.75
CA VAL A 119 12.16 -7.77 -4.95
C VAL A 119 12.61 -9.22 -5.10
N ALA A 120 13.84 -9.45 -5.51
CA ALA A 120 14.43 -10.78 -5.51
C ALA A 120 14.67 -11.26 -4.06
N PRO A 121 14.67 -12.57 -3.80
CA PRO A 121 14.91 -13.12 -2.47
C PRO A 121 16.25 -12.71 -1.85
N ASP A 122 17.24 -12.45 -2.71
CA ASP A 122 18.62 -12.16 -2.34
C ASP A 122 18.93 -10.65 -2.34
N ASP A 123 17.97 -9.79 -2.68
CA ASP A 123 18.20 -8.35 -2.72
C ASP A 123 18.54 -7.81 -1.32
N PRO A 124 19.60 -6.97 -1.20
CA PRO A 124 19.97 -6.38 0.08
C PRO A 124 18.83 -5.53 0.64
N PRO A 125 18.32 -5.84 1.84
CA PRO A 125 17.15 -5.15 2.40
C PRO A 125 17.32 -3.62 2.46
N THR A 126 18.52 -3.12 2.75
CA THR A 126 18.82 -1.68 2.79
C THR A 126 18.62 -0.99 1.44
N THR A 127 19.04 -1.64 0.37
CA THR A 127 18.89 -1.15 -1.01
C THR A 127 17.42 -1.13 -1.38
N VAL A 128 16.73 -2.23 -1.08
CA VAL A 128 15.31 -2.39 -1.29
C VAL A 128 14.49 -1.30 -0.57
N ALA A 129 14.85 -0.97 0.68
CA ALA A 129 14.23 0.10 1.44
C ALA A 129 14.51 1.50 0.85
N ALA A 130 15.74 1.74 0.35
CA ALA A 130 16.08 3.00 -0.31
C ALA A 130 15.24 3.21 -1.58
N HIS A 131 15.10 2.17 -2.43
CA HIS A 131 14.21 2.21 -3.59
C HIS A 131 12.76 2.44 -3.18
N ALA A 132 12.26 1.72 -2.16
CA ALA A 132 10.87 1.90 -1.74
C ALA A 132 10.56 3.32 -1.25
N VAL A 133 11.52 3.99 -0.59
CA VAL A 133 11.39 5.41 -0.18
C VAL A 133 11.32 6.33 -1.38
N HIS A 134 12.17 6.10 -2.38
CA HIS A 134 12.23 6.93 -3.58
C HIS A 134 10.98 6.74 -4.45
N LEU A 135 10.59 5.49 -4.66
CA LEU A 135 9.53 5.07 -5.58
C LEU A 135 8.13 5.17 -5.00
N ARG A 136 8.00 5.07 -3.67
CA ARG A 136 6.73 4.99 -2.94
C ARG A 136 5.75 3.99 -3.57
N PRO A 137 6.15 2.71 -3.69
CA PRO A 137 5.37 1.73 -4.40
C PRO A 137 4.05 1.47 -3.67
N VAL A 138 2.98 1.27 -4.44
CA VAL A 138 1.67 0.86 -3.92
C VAL A 138 1.68 -0.55 -3.35
N ALA A 139 2.64 -1.38 -3.78
CA ALA A 139 2.91 -2.70 -3.23
C ALA A 139 4.36 -3.11 -3.48
N THR A 140 4.89 -3.93 -2.56
CA THR A 140 6.17 -4.61 -2.73
C THR A 140 5.95 -6.11 -2.71
N LEU A 141 6.43 -6.81 -3.74
CA LEU A 141 6.24 -8.25 -3.92
C LEU A 141 7.58 -8.96 -4.10
N CYS A 142 7.74 -10.13 -3.47
CA CYS A 142 8.93 -10.95 -3.67
C CYS A 142 8.80 -11.77 -4.98
N TRP A 143 9.66 -11.55 -5.96
CA TRP A 143 9.57 -12.24 -7.25
C TRP A 143 10.55 -13.43 -7.34
N PRO A 144 10.14 -14.60 -7.85
CA PRO A 144 8.83 -14.95 -8.43
C PRO A 144 7.80 -15.45 -7.41
N GLN A 145 8.12 -15.52 -6.12
CA GLN A 145 7.32 -16.28 -5.16
C GLN A 145 5.93 -15.67 -4.91
N ASP A 146 5.79 -14.34 -4.99
CA ASP A 146 4.55 -13.55 -4.85
C ASP A 146 3.85 -13.22 -6.18
N ARG A 147 4.25 -13.83 -7.31
CA ARG A 147 3.70 -13.49 -8.63
C ARG A 147 2.17 -13.58 -8.72
N ASP A 148 1.55 -14.52 -8.01
CA ASP A 148 0.09 -14.71 -8.01
C ASP A 148 -0.66 -13.57 -7.29
N ARG A 149 0.05 -12.74 -6.51
CA ARG A 149 -0.50 -11.57 -5.82
C ARG A 149 -0.39 -10.28 -6.62
N LEU A 150 0.29 -10.34 -7.77
CA LEU A 150 0.50 -9.19 -8.62
C LEU A 150 -0.83 -8.61 -9.13
N GLU A 151 -1.77 -9.48 -9.45
CA GLU A 151 -3.12 -9.09 -9.90
C GLU A 151 -3.88 -8.31 -8.81
N ASP A 152 -3.86 -8.79 -7.57
CA ASP A 152 -4.51 -8.11 -6.44
C ASP A 152 -3.86 -6.76 -6.11
N ALA A 153 -2.53 -6.69 -6.23
CA ALA A 153 -1.79 -5.44 -6.08
C ALA A 153 -2.19 -4.42 -7.15
N ALA A 154 -2.27 -4.84 -8.42
CA ALA A 154 -2.73 -3.99 -9.52
C ALA A 154 -4.18 -3.55 -9.34
N ARG A 155 -5.08 -4.46 -8.95
CA ARG A 155 -6.48 -4.15 -8.67
C ARG A 155 -6.62 -3.08 -7.60
N THR A 156 -5.81 -3.17 -6.55
CA THR A 156 -5.78 -2.18 -5.47
C THR A 156 -5.21 -0.85 -5.98
N ALA A 157 -4.09 -0.88 -6.71
CA ALA A 157 -3.45 0.29 -7.29
C ALA A 157 -4.40 1.12 -8.16
N LEU A 158 -5.22 0.44 -8.98
CA LEU A 158 -6.13 1.07 -9.92
C LEU A 158 -7.47 1.52 -9.30
N ARG A 159 -7.82 0.98 -8.13
CA ARG A 159 -9.03 1.36 -7.38
C ARG A 159 -8.81 2.55 -6.45
N VAL A 160 -7.58 2.80 -6.03
CA VAL A 160 -7.26 3.91 -5.13
C VAL A 160 -7.16 5.19 -5.97
N PRO A 161 -8.06 6.18 -5.80
CA PRO A 161 -7.84 7.49 -6.37
C PRO A 161 -6.48 8.00 -5.86
N ALA A 162 -5.67 8.58 -6.74
CA ALA A 162 -4.36 9.13 -6.39
C ALA A 162 -4.41 10.13 -5.21
N ASP A 163 -5.61 10.65 -4.92
CA ASP A 163 -5.94 11.63 -3.87
C ASP A 163 -6.44 11.03 -2.54
N ALA A 164 -6.66 9.71 -2.41
CA ALA A 164 -7.03 9.08 -1.13
C ALA A 164 -5.83 8.95 -0.15
N ARG A 165 -4.80 9.78 -0.33
CA ARG A 165 -3.58 9.86 0.50
C ARG A 165 -3.78 10.73 1.77
N GLY A 166 -5.02 11.07 2.10
CA GLY A 166 -5.36 11.97 3.22
C GLY A 166 -5.97 11.32 4.47
N ASP A 167 -6.51 10.10 4.36
CA ASP A 167 -7.17 9.47 5.51
C ASP A 167 -6.14 8.79 6.42
N ARG A 168 -5.96 9.38 7.60
CA ARG A 168 -5.14 8.79 8.67
C ARG A 168 -5.72 7.42 9.02
N ARG A 169 -4.89 6.39 8.97
CA ARG A 169 -5.31 5.03 9.32
C ARG A 169 -4.86 4.69 10.72
N LEU A 170 -5.81 4.34 11.59
CA LEU A 170 -5.53 3.77 12.90
C LEU A 170 -5.81 2.27 12.87
N LEU A 171 -4.85 1.46 13.29
CA LEU A 171 -4.99 0.00 13.37
C LEU A 171 -4.69 -0.47 14.79
N ARG A 172 -5.71 -1.00 15.47
CA ARG A 172 -5.61 -1.59 16.80
C ARG A 172 -5.27 -3.07 16.69
N VAL A 173 -4.21 -3.46 17.38
CA VAL A 173 -3.72 -4.85 17.45
C VAL A 173 -3.87 -5.32 18.89
N GLY A 174 -4.78 -6.27 19.09
CA GLY A 174 -5.06 -6.89 20.39
C GLY A 174 -4.60 -8.33 20.42
N GLY A 175 -4.40 -8.86 21.61
CA GLY A 175 -3.94 -10.22 21.87
C GLY A 175 -4.98 -11.03 22.61
N ALA A 176 -5.12 -12.31 22.26
CA ALA A 176 -5.96 -13.24 23.02
C ALA A 176 -5.48 -13.45 24.47
N ALA A 177 -4.18 -13.26 24.71
CA ALA A 177 -3.54 -13.41 26.02
C ALA A 177 -2.22 -12.62 26.10
N GLY A 178 -1.65 -12.52 27.30
CA GLY A 178 -0.31 -11.97 27.50
C GLY A 178 0.76 -12.78 26.76
N GLY A 179 1.74 -12.11 26.16
CA GLY A 179 2.90 -12.79 25.53
C GLY A 179 2.63 -13.47 24.19
N VAL A 180 1.46 -13.24 23.56
CA VAL A 180 1.18 -13.76 22.20
C VAL A 180 2.01 -13.06 21.11
N GLY A 181 2.54 -11.87 21.41
CA GLY A 181 3.41 -11.10 20.51
C GLY A 181 2.74 -9.91 19.84
N THR A 182 1.75 -9.27 20.48
CA THR A 182 1.04 -8.09 19.94
C THR A 182 2.00 -6.98 19.53
N SER A 183 2.90 -6.56 20.42
CA SER A 183 3.90 -5.52 20.13
C SER A 183 4.81 -5.86 18.95
N THR A 184 5.01 -7.16 18.69
CA THR A 184 5.77 -7.62 17.52
C THR A 184 4.98 -7.43 16.24
N VAL A 185 3.71 -7.82 16.23
CA VAL A 185 2.82 -7.63 15.08
C VAL A 185 2.63 -6.15 14.80
N VAL A 186 2.53 -5.32 15.84
CA VAL A 186 2.48 -3.85 15.73
C VAL A 186 3.72 -3.30 15.03
N ALA A 187 4.92 -3.63 15.51
CA ALA A 187 6.16 -3.16 14.89
C ALA A 187 6.30 -3.64 13.44
N ALA A 188 5.90 -4.88 13.15
CA ALA A 188 5.92 -5.45 11.80
C ALA A 188 4.96 -4.73 10.85
N LEU A 189 3.72 -4.47 11.28
CA LEU A 189 2.72 -3.79 10.48
C LEU A 189 3.10 -2.32 10.24
N ALA A 190 3.55 -1.62 11.28
CA ALA A 190 4.06 -0.26 11.13
C ALA A 190 5.20 -0.24 10.10
N GLY A 191 6.16 -1.16 10.19
CA GLY A 191 7.25 -1.20 9.23
C GLY A 191 6.85 -1.55 7.80
N LEU A 192 5.84 -2.40 7.62
CA LEU A 192 5.25 -2.65 6.30
C LEU A 192 4.65 -1.39 5.70
N PHE A 193 3.92 -0.59 6.49
CA PHE A 193 3.42 0.72 6.06
C PHE A 193 4.55 1.70 5.73
N GLY A 194 5.60 1.75 6.57
CA GLY A 194 6.78 2.56 6.31
C GLY A 194 7.47 2.23 4.99
N TRP A 195 7.60 0.94 4.67
CA TRP A 195 8.15 0.51 3.39
C TRP A 195 7.22 0.77 2.20
N GLN A 196 5.91 0.91 2.41
CA GLN A 196 4.98 1.41 1.39
C GLN A 196 5.05 2.93 1.23
N GLY A 197 5.95 3.60 1.96
CA GLY A 197 6.15 5.04 1.89
C GLY A 197 5.28 5.84 2.86
N HIS A 198 4.49 5.18 3.71
CA HIS A 198 3.65 5.88 4.69
C HIS A 198 4.45 6.34 5.90
N ALA A 199 4.16 7.53 6.41
CA ALA A 199 4.65 7.96 7.72
C ALA A 199 3.92 7.18 8.83
N SER A 200 4.54 6.08 9.28
CA SER A 200 3.92 5.09 10.15
C SER A 200 4.44 5.17 11.59
N LEU A 201 3.52 5.07 12.56
CA LEU A 201 3.81 5.10 13.98
C LEU A 201 3.42 3.79 14.64
N ALA A 202 4.37 3.12 15.28
CA ALA A 202 4.14 2.00 16.18
C ALA A 202 3.96 2.51 17.62
N VAL A 203 2.78 2.31 18.20
CA VAL A 203 2.52 2.59 19.62
C VAL A 203 2.56 1.25 20.37
N VAL A 204 3.59 1.04 21.18
CA VAL A 204 3.81 -0.24 21.88
C VAL A 204 3.60 -0.11 23.39
N GLY A 205 3.10 -1.18 24.00
CA GLY A 205 2.86 -1.23 25.44
C GLY A 205 4.13 -1.44 26.29
N PRO A 206 3.97 -1.44 27.63
CA PRO A 206 5.06 -1.69 28.57
C PRO A 206 5.63 -3.10 28.38
N GLY A 207 6.95 -3.22 28.50
CA GLY A 207 7.67 -4.49 28.32
C GLY A 207 7.82 -4.94 26.86
N ALA A 208 7.36 -4.15 25.89
CA ALA A 208 7.62 -4.41 24.49
C ALA A 208 9.15 -4.41 24.25
N PRO A 209 9.73 -5.45 23.63
CA PRO A 209 11.17 -5.57 23.49
C PRO A 209 11.78 -4.58 22.48
N VAL A 210 11.12 -3.48 22.13
CA VAL A 210 11.62 -2.45 21.21
C VAL A 210 12.70 -1.64 21.91
N GLY A 211 13.96 -1.89 21.55
CA GLY A 211 15.12 -1.19 22.08
C GLY A 211 15.09 0.30 21.73
N ALA A 212 15.56 1.15 22.65
CA ALA A 212 15.72 2.61 22.49
C ALA A 212 14.46 3.39 22.05
N VAL A 213 13.25 2.89 22.39
CA VAL A 213 12.01 3.63 22.17
C VAL A 213 11.74 4.59 23.32
N ARG A 214 11.43 5.84 22.96
CA ARG A 214 11.06 6.88 23.92
C ARG A 214 9.71 6.57 24.57
N ASP A 215 9.66 6.71 25.88
CA ASP A 215 8.40 6.66 26.62
C ASP A 215 7.63 7.97 26.45
N VAL A 216 6.34 7.87 26.15
CA VAL A 216 5.41 9.01 26.03
C VAL A 216 4.15 8.72 26.85
N ALA A 217 3.56 9.77 27.42
CA ALA A 217 2.25 9.66 28.06
C ALA A 217 1.17 9.29 27.03
N VAL A 218 0.11 8.59 27.44
CA VAL A 218 -0.96 8.16 26.51
C VAL A 218 -1.66 9.38 25.91
N GLU A 219 -1.81 10.45 26.68
CA GLU A 219 -2.41 11.72 26.29
C GLU A 219 -1.60 12.43 25.19
N ALA A 220 -0.28 12.20 25.15
CA ALA A 220 0.59 12.76 24.12
C ALA A 220 0.33 12.16 22.73
N LEU A 221 -0.35 11.01 22.64
CA LEU A 221 -0.73 10.42 21.36
C LEU A 221 -1.69 11.33 20.57
N ALA A 222 -2.59 12.03 21.27
CA ALA A 222 -3.53 12.97 20.66
C ALA A 222 -2.89 14.34 20.37
N GLY A 223 -1.65 14.57 20.81
CA GLY A 223 -0.94 15.83 20.65
C GLY A 223 -0.34 16.03 19.25
N THR A 224 0.14 17.25 19.00
CA THR A 224 0.95 17.60 17.83
C THR A 224 2.43 17.40 18.12
N GLY A 225 3.23 17.07 17.11
CA GLY A 225 4.67 16.86 17.27
C GLY A 225 5.06 15.51 17.91
N LEU A 226 4.12 14.57 18.01
CA LEU A 226 4.39 13.19 18.38
C LEU A 226 5.41 12.55 17.43
N TRP A 227 5.33 12.84 16.13
CA TRP A 227 6.23 12.29 15.13
C TRP A 227 7.69 12.64 15.39
N SER A 228 7.99 13.90 15.73
CA SER A 228 9.36 14.33 16.01
C SER A 228 9.89 13.75 17.31
N GLN A 229 9.02 13.50 18.29
CA GLN A 229 9.36 12.90 19.58
C GLN A 229 9.57 11.39 19.51
N ALA A 230 8.90 10.72 18.57
CA ALA A 230 8.98 9.28 18.38
C ALA A 230 10.37 8.81 17.91
N SER A 231 10.82 7.67 18.42
CA SER A 231 12.10 7.06 18.04
C SER A 231 12.00 6.44 16.65
N ALA A 232 12.95 6.72 15.76
CA ALA A 232 13.02 6.01 14.48
C ALA A 232 13.26 4.51 14.70
N LEU A 233 12.57 3.65 13.95
CA LEU A 233 12.85 2.23 13.96
C LEU A 233 14.04 1.93 13.02
N PRO A 234 15.16 1.35 13.51
CA PRO A 234 16.32 1.05 12.68
C PRO A 234 15.98 0.14 11.50
N GLY A 235 16.47 0.49 10.31
CA GLY A 235 16.28 -0.31 9.09
C GLY A 235 14.87 -0.25 8.48
N VAL A 236 13.99 0.59 9.01
CA VAL A 236 12.61 0.72 8.54
C VAL A 236 12.31 2.21 8.28
N PRO A 237 12.38 2.66 7.02
CA PRO A 237 12.20 4.06 6.69
C PRO A 237 10.78 4.52 7.02
N ARG A 238 10.63 5.82 7.31
CA ARG A 238 9.35 6.47 7.64
C ARG A 238 8.54 5.70 8.69
N THR A 239 9.22 4.98 9.57
CA THR A 239 8.60 4.28 10.69
C THR A 239 9.21 4.77 11.98
N ARG A 240 8.35 5.18 12.90
CA ARG A 240 8.75 5.57 14.24
C ARG A 240 7.98 4.77 15.26
N ALA A 241 8.50 4.71 16.47
CA ALA A 241 7.87 4.05 17.59
C ALA A 241 7.87 4.93 18.83
N VAL A 242 6.82 4.77 19.62
CA VAL A 242 6.72 5.29 20.98
C VAL A 242 6.27 4.19 21.91
N ARG A 243 6.72 4.24 23.16
CA ARG A 243 6.26 3.35 24.20
C ARG A 243 5.33 4.11 25.11
N VAL A 244 4.18 3.53 25.40
CA VAL A 244 3.28 4.07 26.42
C VAL A 244 3.42 3.26 27.72
N PRO A 245 3.53 3.92 28.89
CA PRO A 245 3.75 3.23 30.17
C PRO A 245 2.53 2.39 30.57
N HIS A 246 1.36 2.82 30.15
CA HIS A 246 0.10 2.11 30.31
C HIS A 246 -0.44 1.74 28.94
N ARG A 247 -0.99 0.53 28.84
CA ARG A 247 -1.64 0.10 27.61
C ARG A 247 -2.85 1.00 27.39
N PRO A 248 -2.97 1.58 26.20
CA PRO A 248 -3.98 2.59 26.01
C PRO A 248 -5.36 1.91 25.90
N SER A 249 -6.39 2.60 26.37
CA SER A 249 -7.76 2.10 26.33
C SER A 249 -8.29 2.02 24.89
N ALA A 250 -9.50 1.48 24.71
CA ALA A 250 -10.10 1.24 23.40
C ALA A 250 -10.25 2.49 22.49
N ARG A 251 -10.03 3.70 23.01
CA ARG A 251 -10.22 4.97 22.29
C ARG A 251 -8.91 5.74 22.13
N VAL A 252 -7.89 5.11 21.56
CA VAL A 252 -6.67 5.82 21.17
C VAL A 252 -6.96 6.70 19.97
N VAL A 253 -6.57 7.97 20.05
CA VAL A 253 -6.53 8.86 18.89
C VAL A 253 -5.09 9.30 18.68
N VAL A 254 -4.62 9.25 17.43
CA VAL A 254 -3.32 9.79 17.05
C VAL A 254 -3.52 11.12 16.32
N GLY A 255 -3.23 12.22 17.02
CA GLY A 255 -3.58 13.58 16.61
C GLY A 255 -2.58 14.24 15.67
N ASP A 256 -1.35 13.72 15.58
CA ASP A 256 -0.29 14.32 14.76
C ASP A 256 -0.53 14.12 13.26
N ALA A 257 -0.52 15.23 12.50
CA ALA A 257 -0.71 15.24 11.05
C ALA A 257 0.43 14.61 10.27
N ALA A 258 1.62 14.53 10.85
CA ALA A 258 2.74 13.83 10.24
C ALA A 258 2.58 12.30 10.31
N VAL A 259 1.63 11.77 11.09
CA VAL A 259 1.33 10.34 11.16
C VAL A 259 0.22 10.01 10.16
N GLU A 260 0.59 9.34 9.07
CA GLU A 260 -0.36 8.83 8.07
C GLU A 260 -1.00 7.52 8.54
N VAL A 261 -0.24 6.68 9.24
CA VAL A 261 -0.70 5.39 9.76
C VAL A 261 -0.22 5.17 11.19
N ALA A 262 -1.12 4.87 12.12
CA ALA A 262 -0.79 4.49 13.48
C ALA A 262 -1.19 3.03 13.72
N VAL A 263 -0.25 2.21 14.20
CA VAL A 263 -0.52 0.83 14.63
C VAL A 263 -0.33 0.74 16.14
N VAL A 264 -1.37 0.37 16.86
CA VAL A 264 -1.43 0.48 18.33
C VAL A 264 -1.55 -0.89 18.98
N ASP A 265 -0.67 -1.16 19.95
CA ASP A 265 -0.75 -2.33 20.82
C ASP A 265 -1.83 -2.12 21.90
N ALA A 266 -3.00 -2.70 21.69
CA ALA A 266 -4.11 -2.67 22.65
C ALA A 266 -3.90 -3.66 23.82
N GLY A 267 -2.87 -4.50 23.78
CA GLY A 267 -2.63 -5.47 24.83
C GLY A 267 -3.48 -6.72 24.72
N VAL A 268 -4.14 -7.11 25.83
CA VAL A 268 -5.07 -8.26 25.82
C VAL A 268 -6.46 -7.69 25.60
N ASP A 269 -6.90 -7.72 24.36
CA ASP A 269 -8.12 -7.09 23.88
C ASP A 269 -8.59 -7.86 22.64
N ASP A 270 -9.88 -8.24 22.61
CA ASP A 270 -10.52 -8.90 21.47
C ASP A 270 -11.48 -7.98 20.71
N ASP A 271 -11.63 -6.71 21.10
CA ASP A 271 -12.33 -5.66 20.36
C ASP A 271 -11.34 -4.75 19.61
N VAL A 272 -10.75 -5.30 18.54
CA VAL A 272 -9.61 -4.73 17.80
C VAL A 272 -9.72 -5.02 16.31
N ASP A 273 -8.97 -4.31 15.48
CA ASP A 273 -8.95 -4.56 14.02
C ASP A 273 -8.20 -5.85 13.67
N VAL A 274 -7.15 -6.17 14.44
CA VAL A 274 -6.31 -7.36 14.27
C VAL A 274 -6.16 -8.09 15.61
N LEU A 275 -6.70 -9.31 15.70
CA LEU A 275 -6.47 -10.20 16.84
C LEU A 275 -5.22 -11.05 16.64
N VAL A 276 -4.30 -11.03 17.60
CA VAL A 276 -3.12 -11.90 17.67
C VAL A 276 -3.39 -13.01 18.68
N THR A 277 -3.24 -14.25 18.24
CA THR A 277 -3.62 -15.40 19.05
C THR A 277 -2.62 -16.55 18.91
N ARG A 278 -2.65 -17.49 19.85
CA ARG A 278 -1.96 -18.78 19.74
C ARG A 278 -2.99 -19.88 19.47
N PRO A 279 -2.62 -20.99 18.84
CA PRO A 279 -3.53 -22.12 18.64
C PRO A 279 -3.67 -22.93 19.95
N ASP A 280 -4.27 -22.32 20.97
CA ASP A 280 -4.60 -22.88 22.28
C ASP A 280 -6.04 -22.52 22.70
N ALA A 281 -6.50 -23.02 23.85
CA ALA A 281 -7.89 -22.83 24.29
C ALA A 281 -8.27 -21.35 24.49
N ALA A 282 -7.37 -20.54 25.04
CA ALA A 282 -7.58 -19.10 25.21
C ALA A 282 -7.68 -18.41 23.84
N GLY A 283 -6.80 -18.81 22.93
CA GLY A 283 -6.77 -18.27 21.59
C GLY A 283 -7.97 -18.61 20.73
N LEU A 284 -8.50 -19.83 20.82
CA LEU A 284 -9.76 -20.22 20.17
C LEU A 284 -10.94 -19.44 20.74
N THR A 285 -10.98 -19.25 22.06
CA THR A 285 -12.04 -18.50 22.74
C THR A 285 -12.05 -17.05 22.27
N ALA A 286 -10.89 -16.38 22.29
CA ALA A 286 -10.78 -15.01 21.79
C ALA A 286 -11.13 -14.90 20.30
N ALA A 287 -10.68 -15.84 19.47
CA ALA A 287 -11.01 -15.84 18.04
C ALA A 287 -12.51 -15.98 17.78
N ARG A 288 -13.24 -16.74 18.61
CA ARG A 288 -14.71 -16.86 18.48
C ARG A 288 -15.46 -15.59 18.90
N ARG A 289 -14.93 -14.84 19.87
CA ARG A 289 -15.58 -13.62 20.40
C ARG A 289 -15.24 -12.36 19.62
N THR A 290 -14.03 -12.27 19.07
CA THR A 290 -13.54 -11.05 18.43
C THR A 290 -14.35 -10.68 17.19
N THR A 291 -14.53 -9.38 16.98
CA THR A 291 -15.06 -8.79 15.75
C THR A 291 -13.97 -8.45 14.74
N ALA A 292 -12.70 -8.66 15.08
CA ALA A 292 -11.55 -8.35 14.24
C ALA A 292 -11.70 -8.93 12.83
N ALA A 293 -11.49 -8.11 11.81
CA ALA A 293 -11.51 -8.55 10.42
C ALA A 293 -10.40 -9.58 10.12
N VAL A 294 -9.35 -9.58 10.93
CA VAL A 294 -8.14 -10.39 10.75
C VAL A 294 -7.74 -11.08 12.04
N VAL A 295 -7.42 -12.37 11.92
CA VAL A 295 -6.84 -13.17 13.00
C VAL A 295 -5.43 -13.63 12.62
N VAL A 296 -4.43 -13.16 13.38
CA VAL A 296 -3.02 -13.58 13.28
C VAL A 296 -2.76 -14.71 14.27
N VAL A 297 -2.56 -15.92 13.77
CA VAL A 297 -2.27 -17.12 14.56
C VAL A 297 -0.76 -17.32 14.63
N VAL A 298 -0.22 -17.26 15.84
CA VAL A 298 1.22 -17.32 16.08
C VAL A 298 1.63 -18.65 16.71
N GLY A 299 2.65 -19.26 16.11
CA GLY A 299 3.29 -20.46 16.62
C GLY A 299 2.52 -21.73 16.28
N ASN A 300 3.00 -22.82 16.87
CA ASN A 300 2.28 -24.08 16.93
C ASN A 300 1.75 -24.26 18.35
N GLY A 301 0.68 -25.00 18.50
CA GLY A 301 0.02 -25.20 19.79
C GLY A 301 -0.97 -26.35 19.71
N PRO A 302 -1.60 -26.68 20.85
CA PRO A 302 -2.36 -27.90 21.01
C PRO A 302 -3.65 -27.95 20.19
N ALA A 303 -4.16 -26.80 19.73
CA ALA A 303 -5.40 -26.77 18.95
C ALA A 303 -5.17 -27.33 17.52
N PRO A 304 -6.03 -28.26 17.06
CA PRO A 304 -5.96 -28.74 15.68
C PRO A 304 -6.30 -27.62 14.69
N ARG A 305 -5.72 -27.67 13.49
CA ARG A 305 -5.93 -26.65 12.45
C ARG A 305 -7.41 -26.44 12.12
N ALA A 306 -8.21 -27.50 12.09
CA ALA A 306 -9.65 -27.41 11.85
C ALA A 306 -10.37 -26.56 12.92
N ALA A 307 -10.03 -26.73 14.20
CA ALA A 307 -10.62 -25.93 15.28
C ALA A 307 -10.21 -24.45 15.19
N VAL A 308 -8.96 -24.17 14.79
CA VAL A 308 -8.51 -22.80 14.53
C VAL A 308 -9.27 -22.19 13.34
N GLN A 309 -9.47 -22.95 12.27
CA GLN A 309 -10.23 -22.50 11.10
C GLN A 309 -11.67 -22.20 11.46
N GLU A 310 -12.34 -23.10 12.18
CA GLU A 310 -13.70 -22.94 12.68
C GLU A 310 -13.81 -21.71 13.59
N ALA A 311 -12.90 -21.56 14.57
CA ALA A 311 -12.91 -20.43 15.48
C ALA A 311 -12.75 -19.07 14.78
N CYS A 312 -12.01 -19.02 13.67
CA CYS A 312 -11.85 -17.81 12.87
C CYS A 312 -13.00 -17.58 11.87
N GLY A 313 -13.81 -18.59 11.55
CA GLY A 313 -14.86 -18.49 10.54
C GLY A 313 -14.34 -18.04 9.17
N ALA A 314 -15.09 -17.12 8.53
CA ALA A 314 -14.77 -16.56 7.21
C ALA A 314 -13.72 -15.43 7.23
N ARG A 315 -13.27 -15.00 8.41
CA ARG A 315 -12.30 -13.91 8.54
C ARG A 315 -10.96 -14.28 7.96
N ARG A 316 -10.20 -13.26 7.56
CA ARG A 316 -8.85 -13.46 7.04
C ARG A 316 -7.95 -13.98 8.15
N ARG A 317 -7.25 -15.08 7.87
CA ARG A 317 -6.29 -15.69 8.79
C ARG A 317 -4.87 -15.53 8.28
N VAL A 318 -3.96 -15.22 9.19
CA VAL A 318 -2.53 -15.14 8.91
C VAL A 318 -1.77 -16.02 9.89
N HIS A 319 -1.07 -17.04 9.40
CA HIS A 319 -0.28 -17.92 10.25
C HIS A 319 1.18 -17.46 10.28
N LEU A 320 1.69 -17.18 11.48
CA LEU A 320 3.09 -16.83 11.72
C LEU A 320 3.76 -17.97 12.50
N PRO A 321 4.78 -18.65 11.95
CA PRO A 321 5.36 -19.83 12.59
C PRO A 321 6.04 -19.54 13.93
N ARG A 322 6.50 -18.30 14.19
CA ARG A 322 7.09 -17.86 15.47
C ARG A 322 6.91 -16.34 15.68
N SER A 323 6.33 -15.88 16.79
CA SER A 323 6.30 -14.44 17.16
C SER A 323 7.68 -13.93 17.57
N ALA A 324 8.37 -14.68 18.44
CA ALA A 324 9.54 -14.17 19.14
C ALA A 324 10.78 -13.92 18.25
N ARG A 325 10.95 -14.63 17.12
CA ARG A 325 12.14 -14.46 16.25
C ARG A 325 12.01 -13.29 15.27
N VAL A 326 10.80 -12.98 14.82
CA VAL A 326 10.51 -11.79 14.01
C VAL A 326 10.74 -10.52 14.84
N ALA A 327 10.34 -10.56 16.12
CA ALA A 327 10.64 -9.52 17.10
C ALA A 327 12.14 -9.45 17.43
N ARG A 328 12.79 -10.58 17.76
CA ARG A 328 14.21 -10.56 18.16
C ARG A 328 15.14 -10.15 17.02
N ALA A 329 14.76 -10.48 15.79
CA ALA A 329 15.30 -9.86 14.59
C ALA A 329 15.08 -8.35 14.71
N GLY A 330 13.83 -7.89 14.63
CA GLY A 330 13.59 -6.47 14.48
C GLY A 330 14.06 -5.53 15.58
N LEU A 331 14.16 -6.06 16.79
CA LEU A 331 14.39 -5.30 18.00
C LEU A 331 15.85 -5.28 18.46
N LEU A 332 16.69 -6.15 17.90
CA LEU A 332 18.16 -6.13 18.11
C LEU A 332 18.91 -5.44 16.95
N GLY A 333 18.22 -4.64 16.14
CA GLY A 333 18.77 -4.14 14.87
C GLY A 333 19.05 -5.26 13.86
N ARG A 334 18.42 -6.42 14.06
CA ARG A 334 18.48 -7.60 13.19
C ARG A 334 17.16 -7.84 12.46
N VAL A 335 16.25 -6.83 12.34
CA VAL A 335 15.36 -6.84 11.17
C VAL A 335 16.43 -6.87 10.07
N PRO A 336 16.42 -7.81 9.11
CA PRO A 336 17.12 -7.51 7.88
C PRO A 336 16.68 -6.09 7.54
N ALA A 337 17.60 -5.14 7.39
CA ALA A 337 17.31 -3.71 7.37
C ALA A 337 16.55 -3.29 6.09
N GLY A 338 15.43 -3.97 5.82
CA GLY A 338 14.59 -3.86 4.66
C GLY A 338 13.51 -4.92 4.57
N LEU A 339 12.87 -4.86 3.41
CA LEU A 339 11.55 -5.38 3.07
C LEU A 339 11.34 -6.86 3.46
N PRO A 340 10.07 -7.27 3.67
CA PRO A 340 9.71 -8.37 4.52
C PRO A 340 10.40 -9.65 4.06
N GLY A 341 11.34 -10.14 4.88
CA GLY A 341 11.77 -11.54 4.75
C GLY A 341 10.53 -12.44 4.66
N SER A 342 10.66 -13.63 4.08
CA SER A 342 9.55 -14.57 3.80
C SER A 342 8.57 -14.81 4.97
N TRP A 343 8.95 -14.45 6.19
CA TRP A 343 8.20 -14.58 7.43
C TRP A 343 7.19 -13.43 7.68
N LEU A 344 7.39 -12.26 7.06
CA LEU A 344 6.47 -11.10 7.13
C LEU A 344 5.52 -11.03 5.92
N ARG A 345 5.80 -11.80 4.87
CA ARG A 345 4.96 -11.97 3.67
C ARG A 345 3.47 -12.23 3.98
N PRO A 346 3.11 -13.06 4.97
CA PRO A 346 1.71 -13.28 5.34
C PRO A 346 0.99 -12.02 5.88
N LEU A 347 1.74 -11.06 6.45
CA LEU A 347 1.21 -9.82 7.01
C LEU A 347 1.02 -8.70 5.98
N ILE A 348 1.65 -8.77 4.80
CA ILE A 348 1.60 -7.70 3.78
C ILE A 348 0.17 -7.30 3.47
N GLY A 349 -0.74 -8.24 3.24
CA GLY A 349 -2.09 -7.84 2.86
C GLY A 349 -2.91 -7.24 3.99
N LEU A 350 -2.42 -7.24 5.24
CA LEU A 350 -3.07 -6.55 6.35
C LEU A 350 -2.97 -5.02 6.22
N THR A 351 -2.07 -4.52 5.36
CA THR A 351 -1.96 -3.09 5.04
C THR A 351 -3.18 -2.53 4.30
N HIS A 352 -4.06 -3.40 3.77
CA HIS A 352 -5.31 -3.02 3.13
C HIS A 352 -6.53 -3.06 4.07
N VAL A 353 -6.35 -3.45 5.33
CA VAL A 353 -7.43 -3.40 6.33
C VAL A 353 -7.70 -1.93 6.63
N ARG A 354 -8.91 -1.46 6.35
CA ARG A 354 -9.38 -0.15 6.84
C ARG A 354 -9.59 -0.30 8.34
N GLY A 355 -8.92 0.54 9.13
CA GLY A 355 -9.25 0.67 10.55
C GLY A 355 -10.71 1.08 10.69
N GLY A 356 -11.38 0.62 11.74
CA GLY A 356 -12.72 1.12 12.05
C GLY A 356 -12.70 2.64 12.22
N ASP A 357 -13.66 3.34 11.63
CA ASP A 357 -13.89 4.74 11.96
C ASP A 357 -14.18 4.82 13.46
N PRO A 358 -13.54 5.74 14.22
CA PRO A 358 -13.99 6.02 15.55
C PRO A 358 -15.46 6.50 15.45
N PRO A 359 -16.39 5.92 16.24
CA PRO A 359 -17.80 6.29 16.19
C PRO A 359 -18.04 7.77 16.53
#